data_AF-A0A497CIR8-F1
#
_entry.id   AF-A0A497CIR8-F1
#
_cell.length_a   1.000
_cell.length_b   1.000
_cell.length_c   1.000
_cell.angle_alpha   90.00
_cell.angle_beta   90.00
_cell.angle_gamma   90.00
#
_symmetry.space_group_name_H-M   'P 1'
#
loop_
_entity.id
_entity.type
_entity.pdbx_description
1 polymer ?
#
loop_
_entity_poly.entity_id
_entity_poly.type
_entity_poly.pdbx_seq_one_letter_code
_entity_poly.pdbx_strand_id
1 'polypeptide(L)'
;MAAGSGSRYGKLKQFDELGPTKEFLLEFSIYDAIHYGFNHVVLVTKATNKDFLQDYLSSRIPKSITLDVVVQDINDIPSDIKIDTNREKPWGTAHAVWSARHVIDSDFVIINADDYYGKQAFEGAANFINTNESDTTYALVGYSLKDTLSDFGSVSRGVCSADNGKLVSIEEHSKIEAIKGKIIDTDS
;
A
#
# COMPACT_ATOMS: atom_id res chain seq x y z
N MET A 1 -0.25 -2.90 -2.71
CA MET A 1 -0.46 -2.10 -3.94
C MET A 1 0.80 -2.17 -4.79
N ALA A 2 0.75 -2.84 -5.95
CA ALA A 2 1.94 -3.19 -6.72
C ALA A 2 1.94 -2.73 -8.20
N ALA A 3 0.97 -1.93 -8.61
CA ALA A 3 0.83 -1.48 -10.01
C ALA A 3 1.79 -0.33 -10.42
N GLY A 4 2.57 0.22 -9.48
CA GLY A 4 3.45 1.36 -9.70
C GLY A 4 4.61 1.07 -10.67
N SER A 5 4.83 1.99 -11.62
CA SER A 5 6.08 2.04 -12.39
C SER A 5 7.17 2.67 -11.52
N GLY A 6 8.04 1.88 -10.90
CA GLY A 6 9.22 2.44 -10.22
C GLY A 6 10.14 3.11 -11.24
N SER A 7 9.96 4.40 -11.52
CA SER A 7 10.79 5.15 -12.48
C SER A 7 12.05 5.75 -11.87
N ARG A 8 12.17 5.74 -10.53
CA ARG A 8 13.34 6.31 -9.82
C ARG A 8 14.57 5.40 -9.91
N TYR A 9 14.41 4.12 -10.26
CA TYR A 9 15.48 3.12 -10.36
C TYR A 9 15.05 2.08 -11.40
N GLY A 10 15.82 1.87 -12.48
CA GLY A 10 15.40 1.16 -13.71
C GLY A 10 15.07 -0.35 -13.61
N LYS A 11 14.64 -0.87 -12.46
CA LYS A 11 14.10 -2.22 -12.22
C LYS A 11 12.90 -2.12 -11.27
N LEU A 12 11.93 -3.05 -11.38
CA LEU A 12 10.77 -3.11 -10.49
C LEU A 12 11.22 -3.41 -9.04
N LYS A 13 11.54 -2.38 -8.25
CA LYS A 13 11.99 -2.48 -6.85
C LYS A 13 11.06 -3.29 -5.94
N GLN A 14 9.77 -3.35 -6.28
CA GLN A 14 8.78 -4.12 -5.53
C GLN A 14 9.09 -5.64 -5.49
N PHE A 15 9.99 -6.09 -6.37
CA PHE A 15 10.48 -7.45 -6.50
C PHE A 15 11.99 -7.54 -6.22
N ASP A 16 12.56 -6.56 -5.53
CA ASP A 16 13.92 -6.70 -5.03
C ASP A 16 13.94 -7.82 -3.98
N GLU A 17 14.79 -8.80 -4.22
CA GLU A 17 15.05 -9.92 -3.32
C GLU A 17 15.85 -9.40 -2.11
N LEU A 18 15.20 -9.28 -0.94
CA LEU A 18 15.79 -8.64 0.25
C LEU A 18 16.12 -9.63 1.37
N GLY A 19 15.33 -10.69 1.50
CA GLY A 19 15.52 -11.65 2.58
C GLY A 19 16.56 -12.74 2.28
N PRO A 20 16.92 -13.55 3.28
CA PRO A 20 17.94 -14.60 3.14
C PRO A 20 17.55 -15.69 2.14
N THR A 21 16.26 -15.84 1.82
CA THR A 21 15.75 -16.76 0.79
C THR A 21 15.22 -16.04 -0.43
N LYS A 22 15.67 -14.79 -0.63
CA LYS A 22 15.32 -13.93 -1.76
C LYS A 22 13.84 -13.54 -1.78
N GLU A 23 13.28 -13.34 -0.60
CA GLU A 23 11.92 -12.84 -0.40
C GLU A 23 11.81 -11.39 -0.87
N PHE A 24 10.68 -11.04 -1.50
CA PHE A 24 10.29 -9.67 -1.78
C PHE A 24 9.89 -8.95 -0.49
N LEU A 25 10.05 -7.62 -0.48
CA LEU A 25 9.66 -6.80 0.68
C LEU A 25 8.21 -7.02 1.11
N LEU A 26 7.30 -7.15 0.14
CA LEU A 26 5.88 -7.38 0.40
C LEU A 26 5.59 -8.69 1.14
N GLU A 27 6.46 -9.70 1.05
CA GLU A 27 6.25 -10.98 1.74
C GLU A 27 6.34 -10.83 3.26
N PHE A 28 7.14 -9.88 3.77
CA PHE A 28 7.18 -9.57 5.20
C PHE A 28 5.83 -9.03 5.69
N SER A 29 5.22 -8.15 4.90
CA SER A 29 3.88 -7.60 5.17
C SER A 29 2.80 -8.69 5.11
N ILE A 30 2.86 -9.58 4.12
CA ILE A 30 1.93 -10.73 4.03
C ILE A 30 2.09 -11.64 5.24
N TYR A 31 3.33 -11.95 5.64
CA TYR A 31 3.61 -12.79 6.80
C TYR A 31 3.02 -12.20 8.08
N ASP A 32 3.27 -10.91 8.35
CA ASP A 32 2.76 -10.24 9.53
C ASP A 32 1.22 -10.14 9.49
N ALA A 33 0.62 -9.85 8.33
CA ALA A 33 -0.83 -9.85 8.17
C ALA A 33 -1.44 -11.24 8.50
N ILE A 34 -0.91 -12.32 7.93
CA ILE A 34 -1.39 -13.67 8.22
C ILE A 34 -1.27 -14.00 9.71
N HIS A 35 -0.16 -13.58 10.34
CA HIS A 35 0.06 -13.78 11.77
C HIS A 35 -1.03 -13.13 12.64
N TYR A 36 -1.55 -11.97 12.22
CA TYR A 36 -2.62 -11.25 12.90
C TYR A 36 -4.03 -11.55 12.35
N GLY A 37 -4.19 -12.66 11.62
CA GLY A 37 -5.51 -13.22 11.28
C GLY A 37 -6.08 -12.76 9.94
N PHE A 38 -5.34 -11.99 9.13
CA PHE A 38 -5.74 -11.71 7.76
C PHE A 38 -5.68 -12.99 6.92
N ASN A 39 -6.76 -13.31 6.21
CA ASN A 39 -6.92 -14.58 5.49
C ASN A 39 -7.10 -14.42 3.97
N HIS A 40 -7.11 -13.19 3.46
CA HIS A 40 -7.23 -12.88 2.04
C HIS A 40 -6.21 -11.80 1.65
N VAL A 41 -5.35 -12.13 0.69
CA VAL A 41 -4.38 -11.21 0.10
C VAL A 41 -4.84 -10.86 -1.31
N VAL A 42 -5.06 -9.57 -1.55
CA VAL A 42 -5.37 -9.04 -2.89
C VAL A 42 -4.20 -8.19 -3.39
N LEU A 43 -3.54 -8.65 -4.45
CA LEU A 43 -2.42 -7.95 -5.07
C LEU A 43 -2.85 -7.26 -6.35
N VAL A 44 -2.89 -5.92 -6.33
CA VAL A 44 -3.14 -5.10 -7.52
C VAL A 44 -1.84 -4.83 -8.26
N THR A 45 -1.73 -5.25 -9.53
CA THR A 45 -0.51 -5.17 -10.34
C THR A 45 -0.80 -4.76 -11.79
N LYS A 46 0.24 -4.74 -12.64
CA LYS A 46 0.10 -4.57 -14.10
C LYS A 46 -0.16 -5.91 -14.78
N ALA A 47 -0.84 -5.89 -15.92
CA ALA A 47 -1.12 -7.09 -16.72
C ALA A 47 0.11 -7.97 -16.97
N THR A 48 1.26 -7.35 -17.30
CA THR A 48 2.52 -8.07 -17.59
C THR A 48 3.07 -8.88 -16.42
N ASN A 49 2.68 -8.55 -15.18
CA ASN A 49 3.22 -9.17 -13.97
C ASN A 49 2.22 -10.15 -13.32
N LYS A 50 0.96 -10.19 -13.78
CA LYS A 50 -0.13 -10.93 -13.13
C LYS A 50 0.22 -12.40 -12.94
N ASP A 51 0.51 -13.10 -14.02
CA ASP A 51 0.71 -14.55 -14.00
C ASP A 51 1.94 -14.93 -13.19
N PHE A 52 3.05 -14.19 -13.37
CA PHE A 52 4.25 -14.37 -12.57
C PHE A 52 3.98 -14.22 -11.07
N LEU A 53 3.26 -13.19 -10.66
CA LEU A 53 2.97 -12.95 -9.24
C LEU A 53 2.00 -13.95 -8.66
N GLN A 54 1.01 -14.39 -9.45
CA GLN A 54 0.08 -15.44 -9.07
C GLN A 54 0.83 -16.74 -8.78
N ASP A 55 1.69 -17.17 -9.69
CA ASP A 55 2.47 -18.41 -9.56
C ASP A 55 3.49 -18.29 -8.41
N TYR A 56 4.22 -17.18 -8.35
CA TYR A 56 5.24 -16.95 -7.34
C TYR A 56 4.65 -16.97 -5.93
N LEU A 57 3.59 -16.19 -5.68
CA LEU A 57 3.02 -16.06 -4.34
C LEU A 57 2.18 -17.28 -3.93
N SER A 58 1.46 -17.91 -4.86
CA SER A 58 0.68 -19.12 -4.54
C SER A 58 1.55 -20.29 -4.06
N SER A 59 2.83 -20.33 -4.48
CA SER A 59 3.79 -21.33 -4.00
C SER A 59 4.36 -21.06 -2.60
N ARG A 60 4.24 -19.82 -2.11
CA ARG A 60 4.89 -19.33 -0.88
C ARG A 60 3.90 -19.02 0.25
N ILE A 61 2.68 -18.64 -0.11
CA ILE A 61 1.61 -18.36 0.84
C ILE A 61 0.94 -19.68 1.25
N PRO A 62 0.55 -19.86 2.54
CA PRO A 62 -0.17 -21.04 2.97
C PRO A 62 -1.48 -21.24 2.18
N LYS A 63 -1.79 -22.49 1.82
CA LYS A 63 -3.00 -22.83 1.04
C LYS A 63 -4.33 -22.44 1.70
N SER A 64 -4.33 -22.14 3.00
CA SER A 64 -5.50 -21.66 3.74
C SER A 64 -5.80 -20.18 3.51
N ILE A 65 -4.90 -19.44 2.88
CA ILE A 65 -5.03 -18.00 2.60
C ILE A 65 -5.50 -17.84 1.16
N THR A 66 -6.57 -17.08 0.97
CA THR A 66 -7.05 -16.71 -0.37
C THR A 66 -6.08 -15.71 -0.99
N LEU A 67 -5.72 -15.90 -2.25
CA LEU A 67 -4.85 -15.00 -3.00
C LEU A 67 -5.51 -14.63 -4.33
N ASP A 68 -5.77 -13.34 -4.52
CA ASP A 68 -6.21 -12.78 -5.79
C ASP A 68 -5.16 -11.80 -6.33
N VAL A 69 -4.69 -12.02 -7.57
CA VAL A 69 -3.85 -11.07 -8.29
C VAL A 69 -4.68 -10.38 -9.36
N VAL A 70 -5.00 -9.10 -9.13
CA VAL A 70 -5.86 -8.28 -10.00
C VAL A 70 -5.05 -7.26 -10.78
N VAL A 71 -5.56 -6.87 -11.95
CA VAL A 71 -4.89 -5.92 -12.84
C VAL A 71 -5.51 -4.55 -12.70
N GLN A 72 -4.68 -3.53 -12.56
CA GLN A 72 -5.11 -2.14 -12.69
C GLN A 72 -5.21 -1.76 -14.19
N ASP A 73 -6.35 -2.07 -14.81
CA ASP A 73 -6.61 -1.72 -16.21
C ASP A 73 -7.10 -0.27 -16.33
N ILE A 74 -6.45 0.55 -17.15
CA ILE A 74 -6.82 1.94 -17.40
C ILE A 74 -8.24 2.10 -17.98
N ASN A 75 -8.78 1.03 -18.58
CA ASN A 75 -10.12 1.00 -19.16
C ASN A 75 -11.18 0.56 -18.14
N ASP A 76 -10.78 0.11 -16.93
CA ASP A 76 -11.70 -0.30 -15.86
C ASP A 76 -12.27 0.90 -15.11
N ILE A 77 -13.06 1.70 -15.83
CA ILE A 77 -13.74 2.89 -15.33
C ILE A 77 -15.26 2.64 -15.18
N PRO A 78 -15.98 3.46 -14.40
CA PRO A 78 -17.45 3.37 -14.31
C PRO A 78 -18.12 3.38 -15.68
N SER A 79 -19.10 2.50 -15.89
CA SER A 79 -19.72 2.24 -17.19
C SER A 79 -20.48 3.43 -17.79
N ASP A 80 -20.88 4.38 -16.94
CA ASP A 80 -21.55 5.63 -17.29
C ASP A 80 -20.58 6.73 -17.75
N ILE A 81 -19.27 6.48 -17.67
CA ILE A 81 -18.22 7.41 -18.08
C ILE A 81 -17.62 6.95 -19.41
N LYS A 82 -17.54 7.87 -20.38
CA LYS A 82 -16.74 7.70 -21.61
C LYS A 82 -15.56 8.64 -21.56
N ILE A 83 -14.35 8.08 -21.57
CA ILE A 83 -13.11 8.84 -21.61
C ILE A 83 -12.43 8.58 -22.95
N ASP A 84 -12.28 9.62 -23.76
CA ASP A 84 -11.40 9.59 -24.93
C ASP A 84 -10.01 10.05 -24.48
N THR A 85 -9.07 9.12 -24.33
CA THR A 85 -7.72 9.44 -23.85
C THR A 85 -6.67 8.50 -24.41
N ASN A 86 -5.49 9.04 -24.70
CA ASN A 86 -4.27 8.29 -25.01
C ASN A 86 -3.42 8.07 -23.75
N ARG A 87 -4.05 8.01 -22.57
CA ARG A 87 -3.34 7.91 -21.29
C ARG A 87 -2.71 6.52 -21.14
N GLU A 88 -1.39 6.49 -21.00
CA GLU A 88 -0.66 5.24 -20.71
C GLU A 88 -0.38 5.05 -19.20
N LYS A 89 -0.37 6.15 -18.43
CA LYS A 89 -0.09 6.10 -16.98
C LYS A 89 -1.33 5.63 -16.20
N PRO A 90 -1.18 4.85 -15.12
CA PRO A 90 -2.31 4.50 -14.24
C PRO A 90 -3.07 5.72 -13.71
N TRP A 91 -4.35 5.57 -13.42
CA TRP A 91 -5.21 6.64 -12.91
C TRP A 91 -4.87 7.08 -11.47
N GLY A 92 -4.26 6.20 -10.67
CA GLY A 92 -3.82 6.51 -9.31
C GLY A 92 -4.08 5.39 -8.32
N THR A 93 -3.81 5.64 -7.04
CA THR A 93 -3.99 4.66 -5.95
C THR A 93 -5.46 4.34 -5.71
N ALA A 94 -6.35 5.33 -5.70
CA ALA A 94 -7.79 5.10 -5.55
C ALA A 94 -8.34 4.17 -6.66
N HIS A 95 -7.89 4.36 -7.91
CA HIS A 95 -8.26 3.47 -9.01
C HIS A 95 -7.70 2.05 -8.85
N ALA A 96 -6.51 1.89 -8.25
CA ALA A 96 -5.99 0.56 -7.97
C ALA A 96 -6.85 -0.19 -6.93
N VAL A 97 -7.36 0.51 -5.91
CA VAL A 97 -8.36 -0.06 -4.97
C VAL A 97 -9.65 -0.41 -5.71
N TRP A 98 -10.13 0.46 -6.60
CA TRP A 98 -11.30 0.20 -7.45
C TRP A 98 -11.17 -1.08 -8.28
N SER A 99 -9.99 -1.38 -8.83
CA SER A 99 -9.73 -2.61 -9.60
C SER A 99 -9.88 -3.91 -8.77
N ALA A 100 -9.88 -3.82 -7.43
CA ALA A 100 -10.08 -4.96 -6.54
C ALA A 100 -11.54 -5.15 -6.09
N ARG A 101 -12.47 -4.26 -6.47
CA ARG A 101 -13.85 -4.22 -5.96
C ARG A 101 -14.69 -5.49 -6.17
N HIS A 102 -14.29 -6.36 -7.10
CA HIS A 102 -15.01 -7.60 -7.40
C HIS A 102 -14.51 -8.80 -6.60
N VAL A 103 -13.39 -8.66 -5.89
CA VAL A 103 -12.79 -9.72 -5.08
C VAL A 103 -12.75 -9.39 -3.58
N ILE A 104 -13.03 -8.14 -3.20
CA ILE A 104 -13.10 -7.73 -1.80
C ILE A 104 -14.57 -7.52 -1.42
N ASP A 105 -15.07 -8.32 -0.47
CA ASP A 105 -16.44 -8.26 0.06
C ASP A 105 -16.50 -8.06 1.59
N SER A 106 -15.35 -7.86 2.24
CA SER A 106 -15.20 -7.65 3.68
C SER A 106 -14.34 -6.42 4.00
N ASP A 107 -14.21 -6.09 5.28
CA ASP A 107 -13.23 -5.12 5.76
C ASP A 107 -11.81 -5.50 5.30
N PHE A 108 -11.02 -4.49 4.96
CA PHE A 108 -9.69 -4.68 4.38
C PHE A 108 -8.73 -3.54 4.74
N VAL A 109 -7.44 -3.82 4.59
CA VAL A 109 -6.36 -2.85 4.80
C VAL A 109 -5.63 -2.63 3.48
N ILE A 110 -5.29 -1.37 3.20
CA ILE A 110 -4.51 -0.99 2.01
C ILE A 110 -3.08 -0.68 2.45
N ILE A 111 -2.12 -1.33 1.79
CA ILE A 111 -0.69 -1.07 1.97
C ILE A 111 0.02 -0.96 0.61
N ASN A 112 1.16 -0.26 0.59
CA ASN A 112 2.12 -0.30 -0.52
C ASN A 112 2.87 -1.63 -0.53
N ALA A 113 3.40 -2.02 -1.69
CA ALA A 113 4.17 -3.26 -1.83
C ALA A 113 5.68 -3.07 -1.56
N ASP A 114 6.15 -1.83 -1.48
CA ASP A 114 7.56 -1.46 -1.37
C ASP A 114 7.91 -0.73 -0.06
N ASP A 115 7.02 -0.78 0.94
CA ASP A 115 7.25 -0.28 2.28
C ASP A 115 7.25 -1.42 3.32
N TYR A 116 8.02 -1.24 4.40
CA TYR A 116 7.98 -2.11 5.58
C TYR A 116 7.19 -1.44 6.71
N TYR A 117 6.12 -2.09 7.14
CA TYR A 117 5.19 -1.53 8.14
C TYR A 117 5.45 -2.02 9.57
N GLY A 118 5.98 -3.24 9.70
CA GLY A 118 6.18 -3.93 10.96
C GLY A 118 4.90 -4.46 11.61
N LYS A 119 5.07 -5.51 12.42
CA LYS A 119 4.02 -6.25 13.12
C LYS A 119 2.94 -5.41 13.81
N GLN A 120 3.35 -4.33 14.50
CA GLN A 120 2.43 -3.48 15.26
C GLN A 120 1.37 -2.80 14.39
N ALA A 121 1.68 -2.53 13.12
CA ALA A 121 0.72 -1.96 12.18
C ALA A 121 -0.41 -2.96 11.86
N PHE A 122 -0.05 -4.22 11.62
CA PHE A 122 -1.01 -5.29 11.34
C PHE A 122 -1.81 -5.67 12.59
N GLU A 123 -1.18 -5.70 13.76
CA GLU A 123 -1.85 -5.87 15.04
C GLU A 123 -2.89 -4.78 15.29
N GLY A 124 -2.50 -3.50 15.14
CA GLY A 124 -3.39 -2.37 15.32
C GLY A 124 -4.57 -2.37 14.33
N ALA A 125 -4.29 -2.70 13.06
CA ALA A 125 -5.32 -2.80 12.03
C ALA A 125 -6.29 -3.97 12.29
N ALA A 126 -5.79 -5.15 12.66
CA ALA A 126 -6.63 -6.29 13.02
C ALA A 126 -7.49 -5.99 14.25
N ASN A 127 -6.93 -5.37 15.28
CA ASN A 127 -7.68 -4.95 16.46
C ASN A 127 -8.77 -3.94 16.12
N PHE A 128 -8.48 -2.95 15.27
CA PHE A 128 -9.48 -1.98 14.81
C PHE A 128 -10.62 -2.67 14.06
N ILE A 129 -10.32 -3.51 13.06
CA ILE A 129 -11.34 -4.24 12.28
C ILE A 129 -12.22 -5.10 13.19
N ASN A 130 -11.62 -5.84 14.13
CA ASN A 130 -12.37 -6.76 15.01
C ASN A 130 -13.20 -6.07 16.10
N THR A 131 -12.92 -4.79 16.42
CA THR A 131 -13.60 -4.06 17.51
C THR A 131 -14.47 -2.91 17.01
N ASN A 132 -14.34 -2.52 15.74
CA ASN A 132 -15.14 -1.48 15.13
C ASN A 132 -16.49 -2.06 14.70
N GLU A 133 -17.58 -1.48 15.20
CA GLU A 133 -18.95 -1.92 14.90
C GLU A 133 -19.61 -1.11 13.76
N SER A 134 -18.86 -0.24 13.07
CA SER A 134 -19.39 0.71 12.08
C SER A 134 -18.80 0.52 10.70
N ASP A 135 -19.66 0.24 9.72
CA ASP A 135 -19.30 0.09 8.30
C ASP A 135 -18.87 1.42 7.63
N THR A 136 -18.95 2.53 8.35
CA THR A 136 -18.62 3.88 7.85
C THR A 136 -17.46 4.52 8.59
N THR A 137 -16.83 3.80 9.52
CA THR A 137 -15.67 4.27 10.27
C THR A 137 -14.40 3.71 9.67
N TYR A 138 -13.49 4.58 9.29
CA TYR A 138 -12.19 4.22 8.75
C TYR A 138 -11.06 4.59 9.72
N ALA A 139 -9.91 3.95 9.55
CA ALA A 139 -8.70 4.25 10.31
C ALA A 139 -7.48 4.31 9.39
N LEU A 140 -6.42 4.92 9.91
CA LEU A 140 -5.09 4.90 9.29
C LEU A 140 -4.06 4.58 10.37
N VAL A 141 -3.00 3.87 9.97
CA VAL A 141 -1.85 3.65 10.84
C VAL A 141 -0.87 4.81 10.64
N GLY A 142 -0.75 5.65 11.66
CA GLY A 142 0.17 6.78 11.66
C GLY A 142 1.57 6.37 12.12
N TYR A 143 2.59 6.94 11.47
CA TYR A 143 3.98 6.80 11.87
C TYR A 143 4.54 8.14 12.31
N SER A 144 5.43 8.11 13.30
CA SER A 144 6.11 9.31 13.77
C SER A 144 7.08 9.80 12.67
N LEU A 145 6.89 11.05 12.23
CA LEU A 145 7.57 11.61 11.06
C LEU A 145 9.10 11.51 11.18
N LYS A 146 9.66 11.74 12.36
CA LYS A 146 11.11 11.68 12.64
C LYS A 146 11.72 10.31 12.30
N ASP A 147 10.93 9.25 12.38
CA ASP A 147 11.38 7.86 12.18
C ASP A 147 11.26 7.45 10.70
N THR A 148 10.78 8.35 9.83
CA THR A 148 10.57 8.10 8.40
C THR A 148 11.38 9.04 7.49
N LEU A 149 12.31 9.80 8.05
CA LEU A 149 13.19 10.70 7.29
C LEU A 149 14.37 9.92 6.66
N SER A 150 15.06 10.54 5.70
CA SER A 150 16.23 9.96 5.05
C SER A 150 17.45 10.89 5.20
N ASP A 151 18.61 10.30 5.49
CA ASP A 151 19.89 11.02 5.46
C ASP A 151 20.37 11.33 4.03
N PHE A 152 19.72 10.74 3.01
CA PHE A 152 20.12 10.83 1.60
C PHE A 152 19.31 11.85 0.79
N GLY A 153 18.40 12.59 1.43
CA GLY A 153 17.62 13.66 0.81
C GLY A 153 16.19 13.77 1.32
N SER A 154 15.45 14.74 0.76
CA SER A 154 14.07 15.01 1.15
C SER A 154 13.12 13.83 0.88
N VAL A 155 12.12 13.67 1.75
CA VAL A 155 11.04 12.70 1.60
C VAL A 155 9.70 13.40 1.39
N SER A 156 8.77 12.71 0.73
CA SER A 156 7.37 13.15 0.60
C SER A 156 6.48 12.38 1.58
N ARG A 157 5.62 13.07 2.33
CA ARG A 157 4.74 12.48 3.36
C ARG A 157 3.41 13.23 3.44
N GLY A 158 2.33 12.48 3.66
CA GLY A 158 1.07 13.01 4.16
C GLY A 158 1.16 13.27 5.66
N VAL A 159 1.28 14.54 6.06
CA VAL A 159 1.31 14.95 7.47
C VAL A 159 -0.12 14.99 7.99
N CYS A 160 -0.37 14.19 9.03
CA CYS A 160 -1.69 14.08 9.65
C CYS A 160 -1.84 15.09 10.78
N SER A 161 -2.97 15.81 10.80
CA SER A 161 -3.46 16.52 11.98
C SER A 161 -4.56 15.68 12.63
N ALA A 162 -4.44 15.41 13.93
CA ALA A 162 -5.40 14.59 14.66
C ALA A 162 -5.88 15.30 15.93
N ASP A 163 -7.16 15.16 16.23
CA ASP A 163 -7.79 15.62 17.47
C ASP A 163 -8.53 14.46 18.12
N ASN A 164 -8.29 14.25 19.42
CA ASN A 164 -8.93 13.18 20.21
C ASN A 164 -8.89 11.79 19.53
N GLY A 165 -7.75 11.45 18.92
CA GLY A 165 -7.54 10.16 18.24
C GLY A 165 -8.24 10.04 16.88
N LYS A 166 -8.86 11.11 16.37
CA LYS A 166 -9.49 11.16 15.05
C LYS A 166 -8.70 12.04 14.11
N LEU A 167 -8.57 11.60 12.87
CA LEU A 167 -7.96 12.40 11.82
C LEU A 167 -8.84 13.62 11.50
N VAL A 168 -8.23 14.80 11.47
CA VAL A 168 -8.86 16.07 11.07
C VAL A 168 -8.47 16.44 9.65
N SER A 169 -7.18 16.32 9.30
CA SER A 169 -6.68 16.59 7.95
C SER A 169 -5.42 15.79 7.64
N ILE A 170 -5.18 15.57 6.34
CA ILE A 170 -3.91 15.08 5.80
C ILE A 170 -3.46 16.09 4.75
N GLU A 171 -2.22 16.57 4.86
CA GLU A 171 -1.60 17.47 3.90
C GLU A 171 -0.35 16.81 3.32
N GLU A 172 -0.23 16.77 1.98
CA GLU A 172 0.92 16.18 1.31
C GLU A 172 2.05 17.21 1.24
N HIS A 173 3.19 16.88 1.86
CA HIS A 173 4.40 17.69 1.81
C HIS A 173 5.47 16.95 1.01
N SER A 174 6.04 17.60 -0.01
CA SER A 174 6.94 16.95 -0.97
C SER A 174 8.40 16.92 -0.56
N LYS A 175 8.88 17.88 0.26
CA LYS A 175 10.30 18.01 0.60
C LYS A 175 10.56 18.21 2.09
N ILE A 176 10.28 17.17 2.87
CA ILE A 176 10.60 17.12 4.30
C ILE A 176 12.03 16.63 4.51
N GLU A 177 12.81 17.35 5.32
CA GLU A 177 14.21 17.03 5.66
C GLU A 177 14.52 17.18 7.16
N ALA A 178 15.52 16.44 7.63
CA ALA A 178 16.14 16.64 8.94
C ALA A 178 17.34 17.59 8.81
N ILE A 179 17.18 18.85 9.21
CA ILE A 179 18.23 19.87 9.15
C ILE A 179 18.58 20.30 10.57
N LYS A 180 19.83 20.03 11.00
CA LYS A 180 20.36 20.41 12.33
C LYS A 180 19.45 19.97 13.49
N GLY A 181 18.90 18.75 13.40
CA GLY A 181 18.02 18.16 14.43
C GLY A 181 16.59 18.71 14.42
N LYS A 182 16.21 19.50 13.41
CA LYS A 182 14.83 19.96 13.20
C LYS A 182 14.25 19.33 11.94
N ILE A 183 12.96 19.03 11.97
CA ILE A 183 12.20 18.60 10.81
C ILE A 183 11.69 19.85 10.11
N ILE A 184 12.03 20.02 8.84
CA ILE A 184 11.69 21.20 8.04
C ILE A 184 11.04 20.71 6.75
N ASP A 185 9.88 21.26 6.40
CA ASP A 185 9.41 21.23 5.02
C ASP A 185 10.08 22.38 4.27
N THR A 186 10.82 22.06 3.21
CA THR A 186 11.59 23.04 2.43
C THR A 186 10.82 23.60 1.24
N ASP A 187 9.61 23.10 0.98
CA ASP A 187 8.72 23.62 -0.06
C ASP A 187 7.66 24.60 0.48
N SER A 188 7.50 24.75 1.80
CA SER A 188 6.47 25.57 2.47
C SER A 188 7.03 26.61 3.43
#